data_AF-A0A811K623-F1
#
_entry.id   AF-A0A811K623-F1
#
_cell.length_a   1.000
_cell.length_b   1.000
_cell.length_c   1.000
_cell.angle_alpha   90.00
_cell.angle_beta   90.00
_cell.angle_gamma   90.00
#
_symmetry.space_group_name_H-M   'P 1'
#
loop_
_entity.id
_entity.type
_entity.pdbx_description
1 polymer ?
#
loop_
_entity_poly.entity_id
_entity_poly.type
_entity_poly.pdbx_seq_one_letter_code
_entity_poly.pdbx_strand_id
1 'polypeptide(L)'
;MELPDPFLPGAISLLDQLDKRMMVMLRDGKTLIGDLRTIDQFANLVLHNTLERIYVDSYYGDIPRGMFLIRGENVVLAGELTEDEPKSLTKVPLEEILRMQKEKQEEKEERDKARRRILSGRGFVSIIVWNRLIAAAPGKALNFRIFQQFLQHSKLAARKMSTESTGPRKHNVVFVLGPPGSGKGTQCAKIQQNFGFVHLSAGDLLRAERKREGSEFGELIETHIKNGSIVPVEITCKLIENAMLASGDAQGFLVDGFPRNKNNLEGWQKEMNDKTKVHFVLYLAAPLDVCVGRCLGRSEGRVDDNEETMQKRIVTYNEQTMPIIDYYRGLGLVRQISSEPGPDEVFVSVEKVFTEAGFNSQ
;
A
#
# COMPACT_ATOMS: atom_id res chain seq x y z
N MET A 1 51.13 -23.39 -5.64
CA MET A 1 50.14 -22.84 -4.70
C MET A 1 48.92 -22.54 -5.56
N GLU A 2 47.98 -23.49 -5.63
CA GLU A 2 46.69 -23.23 -6.26
C GLU A 2 46.03 -22.12 -5.45
N LEU A 3 45.73 -21.01 -6.11
CA LEU A 3 44.93 -19.95 -5.50
C LEU A 3 43.53 -20.55 -5.30
N PRO A 4 42.89 -20.39 -4.13
CA PRO A 4 41.51 -20.82 -3.95
C PRO A 4 40.64 -20.11 -5.00
N ASP A 5 39.66 -20.84 -5.54
CA ASP A 5 38.72 -20.31 -6.53
C ASP A 5 38.19 -18.95 -6.05
N PRO A 6 38.19 -17.92 -6.93
CA PRO A 6 37.70 -16.62 -6.54
C PRO A 6 36.22 -16.77 -6.18
N PHE A 7 35.88 -16.54 -4.91
CA PHE A 7 34.49 -16.39 -4.50
C PHE A 7 33.90 -15.21 -5.28
N LEU A 8 33.03 -15.49 -6.25
CA LEU A 8 32.38 -14.47 -7.09
C LEU A 8 31.12 -13.98 -6.36
N PRO A 9 31.10 -12.79 -5.75
CA PRO A 9 29.92 -12.32 -5.02
C PRO A 9 28.77 -11.98 -5.99
N GLY A 10 27.54 -12.03 -5.48
CA GLY A 10 26.34 -11.61 -6.20
C GLY A 10 25.79 -12.69 -7.13
N ALA A 11 25.10 -12.28 -8.20
CA ALA A 11 24.39 -13.18 -9.12
C ALA A 11 25.31 -14.24 -9.75
N ILE A 12 26.58 -13.90 -9.95
CA ILE A 12 27.59 -14.78 -10.57
C ILE A 12 27.86 -16.03 -9.71
N SER A 13 27.68 -15.97 -8.39
CA SER A 13 27.75 -17.14 -7.49
C SER A 13 26.72 -18.22 -7.81
N LEU A 14 25.64 -17.87 -8.51
CA LEU A 14 24.59 -18.82 -8.90
C LEU A 14 24.96 -19.61 -10.17
N LEU A 15 26.05 -19.29 -10.86
CA LEU A 15 26.51 -20.08 -12.01
C LEU A 15 26.82 -21.52 -11.62
N ASP A 16 27.42 -21.73 -10.44
CA ASP A 16 27.72 -23.05 -9.89
C ASP A 16 26.46 -23.82 -9.44
N GLN A 17 25.30 -23.17 -9.52
CA GLN A 17 23.99 -23.72 -9.16
C GLN A 17 23.15 -24.09 -10.40
N LEU A 18 23.68 -23.87 -11.62
CA LEU A 18 23.01 -24.30 -12.85
C LEU A 18 22.81 -25.82 -12.86
N ASP A 19 21.66 -26.23 -13.40
CA ASP A 19 21.14 -27.59 -13.48
C ASP A 19 20.89 -28.27 -12.13
N LYS A 20 21.04 -27.55 -11.02
CA LYS A 20 20.72 -28.06 -9.69
C LYS A 20 19.27 -27.80 -9.31
N ARG A 21 18.76 -28.65 -8.41
CA ARG A 21 17.43 -28.51 -7.80
C ARG A 21 17.49 -27.36 -6.80
N MET A 22 16.81 -26.26 -7.07
CA MET A 22 16.80 -25.07 -6.24
C MET A 22 15.47 -24.92 -5.51
N MET A 23 15.53 -24.57 -4.23
CA MET A 23 14.41 -23.98 -3.49
C MET A 23 14.56 -22.46 -3.52
N VAL A 24 13.53 -21.75 -3.97
CA VAL A 24 13.49 -20.30 -4.10
C VAL A 24 12.28 -19.76 -3.34
N MET A 25 12.52 -18.97 -2.30
CA MET A 25 11.49 -18.28 -1.54
C MET A 25 11.30 -16.87 -2.09
N LEU A 26 10.06 -16.53 -2.41
CA LEU A 26 9.68 -15.24 -2.98
C LEU A 26 9.16 -14.27 -1.92
N ARG A 27 9.19 -12.97 -2.24
CA ARG A 27 8.71 -11.89 -1.37
C ARG A 27 7.21 -11.97 -1.05
N ASP A 28 6.41 -12.56 -1.94
CA ASP A 28 4.98 -12.80 -1.71
C ASP A 28 4.71 -14.01 -0.80
N GLY A 29 5.77 -14.66 -0.29
CA GLY A 29 5.71 -15.81 0.60
C GLY A 29 5.63 -17.16 -0.11
N LYS A 30 5.61 -17.19 -1.45
CA LYS A 30 5.64 -18.46 -2.19
C LYS A 30 6.99 -19.14 -2.10
N THR A 31 6.96 -20.46 -2.02
CA THR A 31 8.15 -21.30 -2.17
C THR A 31 8.07 -22.05 -3.48
N LEU A 32 9.04 -21.81 -4.37
CA LEU A 32 9.20 -22.54 -5.61
C LEU A 32 10.36 -23.52 -5.49
N ILE A 33 10.20 -24.72 -6.04
CA ILE A 33 11.23 -25.74 -6.10
C ILE A 33 11.34 -26.20 -7.55
N GLY A 34 12.50 -26.06 -8.19
CA GLY A 34 12.68 -26.43 -9.59
C GLY A 34 14.14 -26.52 -9.99
N ASP A 35 14.40 -26.95 -11.21
CA ASP A 35 15.74 -27.10 -11.75
C ASP A 35 16.18 -25.75 -12.34
N LEU A 36 17.27 -25.16 -11.84
CA LEU A 36 17.75 -23.87 -12.32
C LEU A 36 18.42 -24.01 -13.69
N ARG A 37 17.87 -23.36 -14.73
CA ARG A 37 18.36 -23.51 -16.11
C ARG A 37 19.17 -22.34 -16.61
N THR A 38 18.83 -21.13 -16.19
CA THR A 38 19.60 -19.95 -16.55
C THR A 38 19.42 -18.87 -15.52
N ILE A 39 20.45 -18.02 -15.45
CA ILE A 39 20.49 -16.80 -14.67
C ILE A 39 20.99 -15.68 -15.58
N ASP A 40 20.61 -14.45 -15.26
CA ASP A 40 21.23 -13.27 -15.87
C ASP A 40 22.06 -12.48 -14.85
N GLN A 41 22.68 -11.40 -15.31
CA GLN A 41 23.47 -10.48 -14.49
C GLN A 41 22.68 -9.79 -13.36
N PHE A 42 21.34 -9.84 -13.40
CA PHE A 42 20.43 -9.26 -12.41
C PHE A 42 19.84 -10.32 -11.45
N ALA A 43 20.36 -11.56 -11.49
CA ALA A 43 19.84 -12.70 -10.75
C ALA A 43 18.37 -13.04 -11.07
N ASN A 44 17.90 -12.74 -12.28
CA ASN A 44 16.65 -13.32 -12.77
C ASN A 44 16.86 -14.81 -13.02
N LEU A 45 15.98 -15.67 -12.48
CA LEU A 45 16.12 -17.12 -12.49
C LEU A 45 15.10 -17.74 -13.43
N VAL A 46 15.51 -18.72 -14.24
CA VAL A 46 14.58 -19.59 -14.94
C VAL A 46 14.62 -20.96 -14.30
N LEU A 47 13.49 -21.38 -13.74
CA LEU A 47 13.29 -22.71 -13.20
C LEU A 47 12.49 -23.58 -14.18
N HIS A 48 12.92 -24.83 -14.35
CA HIS A 48 12.21 -25.87 -15.09
C HIS A 48 11.71 -26.94 -14.10
N ASN A 49 10.69 -27.73 -14.49
CA ASN A 49 10.06 -28.73 -13.60
C ASN A 49 9.69 -28.16 -12.22
N THR A 50 9.20 -26.91 -12.23
CA THR A 50 8.94 -26.12 -11.03
C THR A 50 7.68 -26.62 -10.35
N LEU A 51 7.78 -26.78 -9.03
CA LEU A 51 6.71 -27.04 -8.09
C LEU A 51 6.58 -25.81 -7.18
N GLU A 52 5.35 -25.39 -6.89
CA GLU A 52 5.09 -24.46 -5.79
C GLU A 52 4.72 -25.27 -4.55
N ARG A 53 5.51 -25.15 -3.50
CA ARG A 53 5.28 -25.85 -2.23
C ARG A 53 4.55 -24.94 -1.26
N ILE A 54 3.39 -25.40 -0.81
CA ILE A 54 2.58 -24.75 0.22
C ILE A 54 2.88 -25.41 1.56
N TYR A 55 3.08 -24.61 2.61
CA TYR A 55 3.32 -25.06 3.96
C TYR A 55 2.19 -24.63 4.88
N VAL A 56 1.61 -25.57 5.64
CA VAL A 56 0.60 -25.30 6.66
C VAL A 56 0.92 -26.13 7.91
N ASP A 57 1.41 -25.46 8.96
CA ASP A 57 1.84 -26.09 10.22
C ASP A 57 2.90 -27.18 9.98
N SER A 58 2.55 -28.44 10.26
CA SER A 58 3.41 -29.60 10.06
C SER A 58 3.16 -30.32 8.74
N TYR A 59 2.47 -29.68 7.79
CA TYR A 59 2.09 -30.27 6.51
C TYR A 59 2.61 -29.46 5.33
N TYR A 60 2.84 -30.13 4.20
CA TYR A 60 3.10 -29.48 2.93
C TYR A 60 2.42 -30.18 1.75
N GLY A 61 2.20 -29.43 0.68
CA GLY A 61 1.73 -29.96 -0.60
C GLY A 61 2.36 -29.22 -1.78
N ASP A 62 2.45 -29.90 -2.92
CA ASP A 62 3.15 -29.42 -4.11
C ASP A 62 2.16 -29.15 -5.25
N ILE A 63 2.24 -27.97 -5.88
CA ILE A 63 1.50 -27.60 -7.08
C ILE A 63 2.45 -27.62 -8.28
N PRO A 64 2.21 -28.41 -9.33
CA PRO A 64 3.02 -28.35 -10.54
C PRO A 64 2.81 -27.02 -11.27
N ARG A 65 3.91 -26.30 -11.54
CA ARG A 65 3.93 -25.03 -12.27
C ARG A 65 4.66 -25.09 -13.61
N GLY A 66 5.57 -26.06 -13.80
CA GLY A 66 6.30 -26.24 -15.05
C GLY A 66 7.48 -25.28 -15.19
N MET A 67 7.49 -24.45 -16.23
CA MET A 67 8.55 -23.45 -16.43
C MET A 67 8.18 -22.13 -15.74
N PHE A 68 9.14 -21.53 -15.02
CA PHE A 68 8.91 -20.30 -14.27
C PHE A 68 10.07 -19.32 -14.45
N LEU A 69 9.76 -18.08 -14.84
CA LEU A 69 10.70 -16.97 -14.88
C LEU A 69 10.51 -16.12 -13.62
N ILE A 70 11.54 -16.06 -12.78
CA ILE A 70 11.55 -15.34 -11.51
C ILE A 70 12.42 -14.10 -11.67
N ARG A 71 11.88 -12.92 -11.33
CA ARG A 71 12.69 -11.70 -11.25
C ARG A 71 13.57 -11.72 -10.00
N GLY A 72 14.85 -11.38 -10.12
CA GLY A 72 15.82 -11.43 -9.02
C GLY A 72 15.42 -10.60 -7.81
N GLU A 73 14.81 -9.43 -8.01
CA GLU A 73 14.31 -8.55 -6.94
C GLU A 73 13.21 -9.18 -6.06
N ASN A 74 12.53 -10.21 -6.58
CA ASN A 74 11.49 -10.95 -5.88
C ASN A 74 12.03 -12.15 -5.09
N VAL A 75 13.29 -12.53 -5.29
CA VAL A 75 13.94 -13.62 -4.56
C VAL A 75 14.34 -13.11 -3.18
N VAL A 76 13.87 -13.77 -2.13
CA VAL A 76 14.25 -13.52 -0.74
C VAL A 76 15.39 -14.46 -0.34
N LEU A 77 15.25 -15.73 -0.67
CA LEU A 77 16.22 -16.77 -0.37
C LEU A 77 16.24 -17.76 -1.54
N ALA A 78 17.41 -18.20 -1.95
CA ALA A 78 17.57 -19.31 -2.87
C ALA A 78 18.65 -20.25 -2.32
N GLY A 79 18.43 -21.56 -2.42
CA GLY A 79 19.38 -22.55 -1.96
C GLY A 79 19.24 -23.86 -2.73
N GLU A 80 20.38 -24.53 -2.93
CA GLU A 80 20.42 -25.87 -3.47
C GLU A 80 19.69 -26.83 -2.52
N LEU A 81 18.84 -27.69 -3.08
CA LEU A 81 18.13 -28.73 -2.36
C LEU A 81 18.84 -30.07 -2.59
N THR A 82 19.66 -30.48 -1.62
CA THR A 82 20.57 -31.64 -1.72
C THR A 82 19.95 -32.98 -1.30
N GLU A 83 18.62 -33.04 -1.16
CA GLU A 83 17.82 -34.13 -0.57
C GLU A 83 17.79 -34.23 0.97
N ASP A 84 16.60 -33.99 1.51
CA ASP A 84 15.87 -34.81 2.49
C ASP A 84 14.44 -34.23 2.43
N GLU A 85 13.41 -35.07 2.31
CA GLU A 85 12.07 -34.59 2.64
C GLU A 85 12.13 -34.00 4.05
N PRO A 86 11.56 -32.82 4.30
CA PRO A 86 11.67 -32.19 5.60
C PRO A 86 11.18 -33.16 6.68
N LYS A 87 12.09 -33.67 7.51
CA LYS A 87 11.82 -34.74 8.51
C LYS A 87 10.71 -34.38 9.50
N SER A 88 10.39 -33.09 9.62
CA SER A 88 9.37 -32.53 10.49
C SER A 88 8.03 -32.24 9.80
N LEU A 89 7.93 -32.44 8.48
CA LEU A 89 6.73 -32.08 7.70
C LEU A 89 6.15 -33.31 6.98
N THR A 90 4.83 -33.44 7.04
CA THR A 90 4.09 -34.51 6.39
C THR A 90 3.53 -34.04 5.05
N LYS A 91 3.81 -34.77 3.97
CA LYS A 91 3.24 -34.46 2.66
C LYS A 91 1.76 -34.86 2.62
N VAL A 92 0.90 -33.96 2.13
CA VAL A 92 -0.53 -34.22 1.92
C VAL A 92 -0.94 -33.95 0.46
N PRO A 93 -2.06 -34.52 -0.01
CA PRO A 93 -2.61 -34.22 -1.33
C PRO A 93 -2.92 -32.73 -1.53
N LEU A 94 -2.94 -32.29 -2.78
CA LEU A 94 -3.16 -30.89 -3.13
C LEU A 94 -4.49 -30.33 -2.60
N GLU A 95 -5.57 -31.10 -2.72
CA GLU A 95 -6.89 -30.67 -2.24
C GLU A 95 -6.90 -30.44 -0.73
N GLU A 96 -6.16 -31.28 0.00
CA GLU A 96 -6.07 -31.23 1.45
C GLU A 96 -5.24 -30.02 1.92
N ILE A 97 -4.06 -29.77 1.32
CA ILE A 97 -3.25 -28.61 1.72
C ILE A 97 -3.96 -27.29 1.42
N LEU A 98 -4.69 -27.20 0.29
CA LEU A 98 -5.44 -26.00 -0.06
C LEU A 98 -6.59 -25.75 0.90
N ARG A 99 -7.27 -26.81 1.36
CA ARG A 99 -8.30 -26.71 2.40
C ARG A 99 -7.70 -26.19 3.72
N MET A 100 -6.61 -26.81 4.18
CA MET A 100 -5.91 -26.39 5.41
C MET A 100 -5.40 -24.95 5.33
N GLN A 101 -4.85 -24.54 4.17
CA GLN A 101 -4.38 -23.16 3.95
C GLN A 101 -5.54 -22.16 4.06
N LYS A 102 -6.69 -22.49 3.46
CA LYS A 102 -7.90 -21.65 3.51
C LYS A 102 -8.44 -21.52 4.94
N GLU A 103 -8.60 -22.64 5.64
CA GLU A 103 -9.05 -22.65 7.05
C GLU A 103 -8.13 -21.80 7.93
N LYS A 104 -6.81 -21.96 7.79
CA LYS A 104 -5.84 -21.18 8.57
C LYS A 104 -5.84 -19.69 8.22
N GLN A 105 -6.11 -19.35 6.96
CA GLN A 105 -6.26 -17.96 6.54
C GLN A 105 -7.52 -17.34 7.15
N GLU A 106 -8.65 -18.07 7.14
CA GLU A 106 -9.91 -17.65 7.79
C GLU A 106 -9.73 -17.49 9.31
N GLU A 107 -9.07 -18.43 9.97
CA GLU A 107 -8.74 -18.34 11.41
C GLU A 107 -7.86 -17.13 11.72
N LYS A 108 -6.84 -16.87 10.89
CA LYS A 108 -5.97 -15.69 11.04
C LYS A 108 -6.78 -14.41 10.88
N GLU A 109 -7.67 -14.35 9.88
CA GLU A 109 -8.56 -13.21 9.66
C GLU A 109 -9.51 -12.99 10.84
N GLU A 110 -10.14 -14.04 11.36
CA GLU A 110 -11.02 -13.95 12.53
C GLU A 110 -10.25 -13.56 13.79
N ARG A 111 -9.05 -14.13 13.99
CA ARG A 111 -8.16 -13.74 15.08
C ARG A 111 -7.74 -12.27 14.98
N ASP A 112 -7.43 -11.79 13.79
CA ASP A 112 -7.07 -10.40 13.55
C ASP A 112 -8.27 -9.46 13.72
N LYS A 113 -9.48 -9.89 13.35
CA LYS A 113 -10.74 -9.17 13.63
C LYS A 113 -11.01 -9.11 15.14
N ALA A 114 -10.89 -10.23 15.85
CA ALA A 114 -11.08 -10.32 17.30
C ALA A 114 -10.03 -9.48 18.04
N ARG A 115 -8.76 -9.56 17.62
CA ARG A 115 -7.66 -8.76 18.17
C ARG A 115 -7.90 -7.27 17.94
N ARG A 116 -8.38 -6.87 16.75
CA ARG A 116 -8.79 -5.48 16.46
C ARG A 116 -9.94 -5.02 17.35
N ARG A 117 -10.98 -5.85 17.55
CA ARG A 117 -12.09 -5.53 18.47
C ARG A 117 -11.59 -5.30 19.90
N ILE A 118 -10.74 -6.18 20.43
CA ILE A 118 -10.18 -6.04 21.78
C ILE A 118 -9.31 -4.77 21.92
N LEU A 119 -8.49 -4.46 20.92
CA LEU A 119 -7.65 -3.27 20.88
C LEU A 119 -8.49 -1.98 20.83
N SER A 120 -9.54 -1.98 20.00
CA SER A 120 -10.49 -0.86 19.88
C SER A 120 -11.26 -0.59 21.18
N GLY A 121 -11.66 -1.64 21.92
CA GLY A 121 -12.37 -1.51 23.20
C GLY A 121 -11.50 -1.05 24.37
N ARG A 122 -10.17 -1.01 24.21
CA ARG A 122 -9.21 -0.61 25.25
C ARG A 122 -8.45 0.68 24.93
N GLY A 123 -8.84 1.40 23.87
CA GLY A 123 -8.23 2.69 23.50
C GLY A 123 -6.80 2.59 22.93
N PHE A 124 -6.34 1.39 22.57
CA PHE A 124 -5.04 1.19 21.94
C PHE A 124 -5.21 1.09 20.42
N VAL A 125 -4.74 2.11 19.70
CA VAL A 125 -4.96 2.29 18.24
C VAL A 125 -3.99 1.43 17.38
N SER A 126 -3.04 0.71 17.98
CA SER A 126 -2.04 -0.03 17.19
C SER A 126 -1.51 -1.30 17.86
N ILE A 127 -1.44 -2.37 17.04
CA ILE A 127 -0.82 -3.67 17.35
C ILE A 127 0.68 -3.52 17.67
N ILE A 128 1.32 -2.48 17.11
CA ILE A 128 2.73 -2.16 17.29
C ILE A 128 2.97 -1.61 18.71
N VAL A 129 2.10 -0.72 19.19
CA VAL A 129 2.17 -0.19 20.56
C VAL A 129 2.01 -1.30 21.59
N TRP A 130 1.10 -2.24 21.34
CA TRP A 130 0.87 -3.40 22.22
C TRP A 130 2.07 -4.37 22.24
N ASN A 131 2.62 -4.73 21.08
CA ASN A 131 3.81 -5.60 21.00
C ASN A 131 5.05 -4.92 21.63
N ARG A 132 5.18 -3.59 21.49
CA ARG A 132 6.26 -2.80 22.11
C ARG A 132 6.10 -2.69 23.62
N LEU A 133 4.86 -2.60 24.14
CA LEU A 133 4.56 -2.62 25.58
C LEU A 133 4.82 -3.99 26.23
N ILE A 134 4.54 -5.09 25.51
CA ILE A 134 4.87 -6.44 25.98
C ILE A 134 6.39 -6.68 25.92
N ALA A 135 7.05 -6.24 24.85
CA ALA A 135 8.51 -6.37 24.70
C ALA A 135 9.30 -5.48 25.69
N ALA A 136 8.72 -4.38 26.15
CA ALA A 136 9.34 -3.46 27.11
C ALA A 136 9.17 -3.85 28.59
N ALA A 137 8.51 -4.97 28.90
CA ALA A 137 8.31 -5.45 30.26
C ALA A 137 9.18 -6.69 30.55
N PRO A 138 10.46 -6.52 30.96
CA PRO A 138 11.20 -7.63 31.53
C PRO A 138 10.60 -7.98 32.90
N GLY A 139 10.34 -9.27 33.10
CA GLY A 139 9.60 -9.87 34.20
C GLY A 139 9.51 -9.08 35.51
N LYS A 140 8.28 -8.77 35.93
CA LYS A 140 7.77 -8.79 37.32
C LYS A 140 6.27 -8.48 37.30
N ALA A 141 5.51 -9.22 38.10
CA ALA A 141 4.11 -8.96 38.39
C ALA A 141 3.92 -7.49 38.83
N LEU A 142 3.31 -6.66 37.99
CA LEU A 142 3.11 -5.25 38.31
C LEU A 142 1.83 -5.09 39.11
N ASN A 143 2.00 -4.73 40.38
CA ASN A 143 0.97 -4.58 41.40
C ASN A 143 -0.20 -3.68 40.98
N PHE A 144 -1.41 -4.22 41.15
CA PHE A 144 -2.75 -3.66 40.90
C PHE A 144 -3.04 -2.28 41.55
N ARG A 145 -2.17 -1.78 42.45
CA ARG A 145 -2.37 -0.54 43.21
C ARG A 145 -2.06 0.75 42.44
N ILE A 146 -1.05 0.77 41.58
CA ILE A 146 -0.72 1.96 40.77
C ILE A 146 -1.79 2.20 39.69
N PHE A 147 -2.40 1.11 39.20
CA PHE A 147 -3.50 1.14 38.23
C PHE A 147 -4.79 1.75 38.81
N GLN A 148 -5.10 1.52 40.09
CA GLN A 148 -6.29 2.10 40.73
C GLN A 148 -6.19 3.61 40.95
N GLN A 149 -4.99 4.14 41.19
CA GLN A 149 -4.80 5.57 41.45
C GLN A 149 -4.93 6.41 40.17
N PHE A 150 -4.55 5.86 39.01
CA PHE A 150 -4.76 6.48 37.70
C PHE A 150 -6.25 6.48 37.27
N LEU A 151 -7.00 5.45 37.70
CA LEU A 151 -8.43 5.28 37.42
C LEU A 151 -9.35 6.24 38.18
N GLN A 152 -8.90 6.86 39.28
CA GLN A 152 -9.70 7.84 40.02
C GLN A 152 -9.64 9.24 39.39
N HIS A 153 -8.50 9.63 38.80
CA HIS A 153 -8.36 10.93 38.14
C HIS A 153 -9.13 11.01 36.81
N SER A 154 -9.29 9.89 36.08
CA SER A 154 -10.04 9.86 34.83
C SER A 154 -11.56 9.94 34.99
N LYS A 155 -12.10 9.50 36.15
CA LYS A 155 -13.56 9.53 36.43
C LYS A 155 -14.11 10.93 36.70
N LEU A 156 -13.28 11.89 37.12
CA LEU A 156 -13.69 13.26 37.39
C LEU A 156 -13.79 14.12 36.11
N ALA A 157 -13.01 13.79 35.07
CA ALA A 157 -13.09 14.46 33.77
C ALA A 157 -14.30 14.01 32.94
N ALA A 158 -14.82 12.80 33.17
CA ALA A 158 -15.86 12.19 32.35
C ALA A 158 -17.32 12.64 32.67
N ARG A 159 -17.53 13.57 33.62
CA ARG A 159 -18.89 13.97 34.06
C ARG A 159 -19.45 15.23 33.38
N LYS A 160 -18.74 15.82 32.40
CA LYS A 160 -19.24 16.97 31.62
C LYS A 160 -19.06 16.73 30.12
N MET A 161 -19.91 15.90 29.53
CA MET A 161 -20.31 16.02 28.12
C MET A 161 -21.42 15.01 27.84
N SER A 162 -22.63 15.55 27.71
CA SER A 162 -23.84 14.83 27.38
C SER A 162 -23.92 14.50 25.88
N THR A 163 -24.28 13.25 25.60
CA THR A 163 -25.14 12.77 24.50
C THR A 163 -24.84 13.23 23.07
N GLU A 164 -24.15 12.38 22.29
CA GLU A 164 -24.54 11.97 20.91
C GLU A 164 -23.65 10.83 20.37
N SER A 165 -24.18 10.10 19.39
CA SER A 165 -23.88 8.74 18.90
C SER A 165 -22.44 8.19 18.97
N THR A 166 -22.31 6.97 19.51
CA THR A 166 -21.06 6.25 19.78
C THR A 166 -20.54 5.43 18.60
N GLY A 167 -19.88 6.09 17.66
CA GLY A 167 -18.92 5.49 16.73
C GLY A 167 -17.84 6.53 16.38
N PRO A 168 -16.58 6.14 16.13
CA PRO A 168 -15.58 7.11 15.68
C PRO A 168 -16.07 7.75 14.38
N ARG A 169 -16.12 9.09 14.32
CA ARG A 169 -16.51 9.81 13.10
C ARG A 169 -15.53 9.44 11.99
N LYS A 170 -16.06 8.93 10.88
CA LYS A 170 -15.27 8.68 9.68
C LYS A 170 -14.83 10.00 9.06
N HIS A 171 -13.60 10.05 8.55
CA HIS A 171 -13.11 11.20 7.80
C HIS A 171 -13.78 11.27 6.43
N ASN A 172 -14.29 12.44 6.05
CA ASN A 172 -14.81 12.68 4.71
C ASN A 172 -13.67 12.65 3.70
N VAL A 173 -13.80 11.88 2.63
CA VAL A 173 -12.78 11.75 1.58
C VAL A 173 -13.41 11.99 0.22
N VAL A 174 -12.71 12.79 -0.60
CA VAL A 174 -12.94 12.93 -2.03
C VAL A 174 -11.65 12.52 -2.74
N PHE A 175 -11.73 11.55 -3.65
CA PHE A 175 -10.60 11.22 -4.50
C PHE A 175 -10.52 12.22 -5.65
N VAL A 176 -9.32 12.71 -5.95
CA VAL A 176 -9.09 13.63 -7.07
C VAL A 176 -8.24 12.91 -8.11
N LEU A 177 -8.87 12.53 -9.22
CA LEU A 177 -8.27 11.76 -10.31
C LEU A 177 -8.34 12.53 -11.63
N GLY A 178 -7.48 12.16 -12.57
CA GLY A 178 -7.32 12.85 -13.85
C GLY A 178 -5.98 12.55 -14.49
N PRO A 179 -5.83 12.71 -15.82
CA PRO A 179 -4.56 12.49 -16.50
C PRO A 179 -3.44 13.37 -15.90
N PRO A 180 -2.16 13.00 -16.08
CA PRO A 180 -1.04 13.91 -15.81
C PRO A 180 -1.28 15.27 -16.48
N GLY A 181 -1.05 16.41 -15.81
CA GLY A 181 -1.29 17.74 -16.43
C GLY A 181 -2.73 18.26 -16.40
N SER A 182 -3.71 17.49 -15.91
CA SER A 182 -5.12 17.91 -15.80
C SER A 182 -5.42 19.05 -14.83
N GLY A 183 -4.48 19.48 -13.99
CA GLY A 183 -4.68 20.59 -13.04
C GLY A 183 -5.19 20.19 -11.65
N LYS A 184 -5.11 18.92 -11.26
CA LYS A 184 -5.53 18.40 -9.93
C LYS A 184 -5.04 19.25 -8.75
N GLY A 185 -3.72 19.42 -8.61
CA GLY A 185 -3.15 20.20 -7.51
C GLY A 185 -3.64 21.65 -7.46
N THR A 186 -3.83 22.29 -8.63
CA THR A 186 -4.38 23.65 -8.73
C THR A 186 -5.81 23.71 -8.19
N GLN A 187 -6.65 22.75 -8.56
CA GLN A 187 -8.02 22.69 -8.06
C GLN A 187 -8.07 22.29 -6.58
N CYS A 188 -7.23 21.36 -6.13
CA CYS A 188 -7.13 20.99 -4.72
C CYS A 188 -6.77 22.18 -3.82
N ALA A 189 -5.85 23.05 -4.25
CA ALA A 189 -5.48 24.25 -3.51
C ALA A 189 -6.67 25.21 -3.35
N LYS A 190 -7.47 25.41 -4.41
CA LYS A 190 -8.69 26.23 -4.36
C LYS A 190 -9.77 25.60 -3.47
N ILE A 191 -9.99 24.28 -3.57
CA ILE A 191 -10.95 23.58 -2.71
C ILE A 191 -10.54 23.70 -1.24
N GLN A 192 -9.25 23.57 -0.93
CA GLN A 192 -8.74 23.73 0.43
C GLN A 192 -9.03 25.13 0.99
N GLN A 193 -8.82 26.18 0.18
CA GLN A 193 -9.10 27.57 0.58
C GLN A 193 -10.60 27.83 0.81
N ASN A 194 -11.47 27.27 -0.05
CA ASN A 194 -12.89 27.60 -0.03
C ASN A 194 -13.73 26.67 0.85
N PHE A 195 -13.36 25.41 1.04
CA PHE A 195 -14.19 24.41 1.74
C PHE A 195 -13.55 23.87 3.03
N GLY A 196 -12.33 24.29 3.38
CA GLY A 196 -11.61 23.79 4.56
C GLY A 196 -11.23 22.31 4.49
N PHE A 197 -11.12 21.77 3.28
CA PHE A 197 -10.56 20.45 3.03
C PHE A 197 -9.03 20.49 3.11
N VAL A 198 -8.40 19.39 3.50
CA VAL A 198 -6.94 19.27 3.45
C VAL A 198 -6.51 18.47 2.22
N HIS A 199 -5.59 19.03 1.44
CA HIS A 199 -5.02 18.36 0.27
C HIS A 199 -3.93 17.36 0.67
N LEU A 200 -4.17 16.08 0.37
CA LEU A 200 -3.23 14.98 0.57
C LEU A 200 -2.82 14.39 -0.77
N SER A 201 -1.68 14.85 -1.30
CA SER A 201 -1.07 14.26 -2.49
C SER A 201 -0.25 13.03 -2.11
N ALA A 202 -0.67 11.84 -2.56
CA ALA A 202 0.03 10.59 -2.27
C ALA A 202 1.49 10.62 -2.74
N GLY A 203 1.75 11.24 -3.90
CA GLY A 203 3.10 11.40 -4.42
C GLY A 203 3.97 12.35 -3.59
N ASP A 204 3.40 13.42 -3.03
CA ASP A 204 4.14 14.33 -2.15
C ASP A 204 4.41 13.70 -0.79
N LEU A 205 3.45 12.97 -0.23
CA LEU A 205 3.64 12.21 1.02
C LEU A 205 4.77 11.20 0.89
N LEU A 206 4.82 10.43 -0.20
CA LEU A 206 5.91 9.50 -0.46
C LEU A 206 7.27 10.21 -0.59
N ARG A 207 7.33 11.34 -1.33
CA ARG A 207 8.56 12.13 -1.47
C ARG A 207 9.03 12.75 -0.15
N ALA A 208 8.10 13.21 0.68
CA ALA A 208 8.40 13.79 1.99
C ALA A 208 8.91 12.71 2.95
N GLU A 209 8.24 11.56 3.01
CA GLU A 209 8.62 10.45 3.88
C GLU A 209 10.00 9.88 3.53
N ARG A 210 10.34 9.88 2.24
CA ARG A 210 11.67 9.51 1.74
C ARG A 210 12.79 10.42 2.23
N LYS A 211 12.53 11.73 2.32
CA LYS A 211 13.50 12.75 2.76
C LYS A 211 13.57 12.89 4.27
N ARG A 212 12.65 12.25 5.02
CA ARG A 212 12.55 12.39 6.46
C ARG A 212 13.64 11.58 7.15
N GLU A 213 14.53 12.26 7.88
CA GLU A 213 15.58 11.59 8.66
C GLU A 213 14.97 10.64 9.72
N GLY A 214 15.54 9.44 9.84
CA GLY A 214 15.03 8.41 10.75
C GLY A 214 13.66 7.83 10.35
N SER A 215 13.25 8.00 9.10
CA SER A 215 12.01 7.41 8.57
C SER A 215 12.07 5.89 8.52
N GLU A 216 11.05 5.23 9.07
CA GLU A 216 10.88 3.78 9.01
C GLU A 216 10.67 3.27 7.56
N PHE A 217 10.14 4.13 6.69
CA PHE A 217 9.84 3.79 5.29
C PHE A 217 10.79 4.45 4.28
N GLY A 218 11.71 5.31 4.73
CA GLY A 218 12.51 6.16 3.84
C GLY A 218 13.36 5.37 2.84
N GLU A 219 14.10 4.38 3.32
CA GLU A 219 14.95 3.52 2.49
C GLU A 219 14.11 2.63 1.55
N LEU A 220 13.02 2.05 2.07
CA LEU A 220 12.09 1.22 1.29
C LEU A 220 11.45 2.02 0.14
N ILE A 221 11.00 3.24 0.42
CA ILE A 221 10.41 4.15 -0.59
C ILE A 221 11.48 4.57 -1.61
N GLU A 222 12.71 4.88 -1.18
CA GLU A 222 13.82 5.23 -2.06
C GLU A 222 14.14 4.08 -3.04
N THR A 223 14.22 2.84 -2.56
CA THR A 223 14.46 1.65 -3.41
C THR A 223 13.34 1.46 -4.44
N HIS A 224 12.08 1.55 -4.03
CA HIS A 224 10.94 1.37 -4.94
C HIS A 224 10.86 2.46 -6.01
N ILE A 225 11.07 3.73 -5.63
CA ILE A 225 11.06 4.85 -6.58
C ILE A 225 12.22 4.77 -7.57
N LYS A 226 13.44 4.46 -7.11
CA LYS A 226 14.62 4.30 -7.99
C LYS A 226 14.47 3.16 -8.98
N ASN A 227 13.90 2.03 -8.53
CA ASN A 227 13.75 0.83 -9.35
C ASN A 227 12.48 0.87 -10.23
N GLY A 228 11.67 1.94 -10.13
CA GLY A 228 10.39 2.04 -10.84
C GLY A 228 9.36 0.99 -10.40
N SER A 229 9.55 0.37 -9.23
CA SER A 229 8.63 -0.62 -8.66
C SER A 229 7.59 0.05 -7.75
N ILE A 230 6.44 -0.59 -7.61
CA ILE A 230 5.29 0.00 -6.90
C ILE A 230 5.54 -0.08 -5.39
N VAL A 231 5.52 1.07 -4.72
CA VAL A 231 5.52 1.14 -3.25
C VAL A 231 4.30 0.38 -2.73
N PRO A 232 4.46 -0.54 -1.75
CA PRO A 232 3.34 -1.25 -1.14
C PRO A 232 2.20 -0.31 -0.73
N VAL A 233 0.97 -0.70 -1.05
CA VAL A 233 -0.22 0.14 -0.86
C VAL A 233 -0.43 0.48 0.61
N GLU A 234 -0.09 -0.44 1.51
CA GLU A 234 -0.22 -0.30 2.95
C GLU A 234 0.58 0.90 3.48
N ILE A 235 1.78 1.13 2.93
CA ILE A 235 2.61 2.28 3.29
C ILE A 235 1.93 3.57 2.86
N THR A 236 1.42 3.62 1.63
CA THR A 236 0.73 4.80 1.10
C THR A 236 -0.53 5.11 1.92
N CYS A 237 -1.35 4.09 2.22
CA CYS A 237 -2.51 4.22 3.10
C CYS A 237 -2.11 4.71 4.50
N LYS A 238 -1.00 4.21 5.05
CA LYS A 238 -0.52 4.62 6.37
C LYS A 238 -0.05 6.07 6.40
N LEU A 239 0.65 6.53 5.36
CA LEU A 239 1.07 7.92 5.24
C LEU A 239 -0.12 8.86 5.13
N ILE A 240 -1.13 8.47 4.34
CA ILE A 240 -2.39 9.22 4.23
C ILE A 240 -3.11 9.26 5.58
N GLU A 241 -3.25 8.13 6.28
CA GLU A 241 -3.87 8.05 7.61
C GLU A 241 -3.16 8.95 8.63
N ASN A 242 -1.83 8.89 8.70
CA ASN A 242 -1.06 9.72 9.61
C ASN A 242 -1.25 11.21 9.31
N ALA A 243 -1.28 11.60 8.03
CA ALA A 243 -1.55 12.97 7.62
C ALA A 243 -2.97 13.41 8.00
N MET A 244 -3.97 12.53 7.85
CA MET A 244 -5.34 12.81 8.29
C MET A 244 -5.42 13.06 9.80
N LEU A 245 -4.78 12.21 10.60
CA LEU A 245 -4.74 12.34 12.06
C LEU A 245 -4.02 13.60 12.53
N ALA A 246 -3.03 14.08 11.77
CA ALA A 246 -2.30 15.31 12.08
C ALA A 246 -3.05 16.59 11.67
N SER A 247 -4.14 16.48 10.90
CA SER A 247 -4.80 17.62 10.24
C SER A 247 -5.92 18.31 11.05
N GLY A 248 -6.09 17.98 12.33
CA GLY A 248 -7.02 18.67 13.23
C GLY A 248 -8.47 18.71 12.71
N ASP A 249 -9.08 19.89 12.72
CA ASP A 249 -10.50 20.13 12.41
C ASP A 249 -10.83 20.21 10.90
N ALA A 250 -10.13 19.45 10.07
CA ALA A 250 -10.39 19.40 8.62
C ALA A 250 -11.84 18.97 8.32
N GLN A 251 -12.51 19.69 7.40
CA GLN A 251 -13.86 19.32 6.94
C GLN A 251 -13.88 18.00 6.16
N GLY A 252 -12.76 17.70 5.51
CA GLY A 252 -12.53 16.48 4.75
C GLY A 252 -11.14 16.49 4.11
N PHE A 253 -10.86 15.45 3.34
CA PHE A 253 -9.56 15.23 2.72
C PHE A 253 -9.69 15.01 1.22
N LEU A 254 -8.85 15.72 0.46
CA LEU A 254 -8.69 15.53 -0.97
C LEU A 254 -7.50 14.59 -1.18
N VAL A 255 -7.78 13.34 -1.50
CA VAL A 255 -6.74 12.35 -1.78
C VAL A 255 -6.41 12.44 -3.27
N ASP A 256 -5.32 13.15 -3.59
CA ASP A 256 -4.91 13.46 -4.96
C ASP A 256 -3.98 12.38 -5.53
N GLY A 257 -4.38 11.84 -6.68
CA GLY A 257 -3.59 10.88 -7.43
C GLY A 257 -3.48 9.53 -6.73
N PHE A 258 -4.49 9.11 -5.97
CA PHE A 258 -4.65 7.78 -5.41
C PHE A 258 -6.15 7.49 -5.26
N PRO A 259 -6.64 6.25 -5.45
CA PRO A 259 -5.93 5.08 -5.98
C PRO A 259 -5.62 5.19 -7.49
N ARG A 260 -4.46 4.67 -7.93
CA ARG A 260 -4.06 4.72 -9.35
C ARG A 260 -4.21 3.41 -10.12
N ASN A 261 -4.41 2.30 -9.40
CA ASN A 261 -4.56 0.96 -9.97
C ASN A 261 -5.39 0.08 -9.04
N LYS A 262 -5.66 -1.16 -9.47
CA LYS A 262 -6.53 -2.10 -8.75
C LYS A 262 -5.98 -2.45 -7.36
N ASN A 263 -4.68 -2.69 -7.24
CA ASN A 263 -4.03 -2.97 -5.96
C ASN A 263 -4.18 -1.79 -4.98
N ASN A 264 -4.05 -0.54 -5.46
CA ASN A 264 -4.29 0.64 -4.63
C ASN A 264 -5.73 0.72 -4.12
N LEU A 265 -6.71 0.43 -5.00
CA LEU A 265 -8.12 0.44 -4.65
C LEU A 265 -8.44 -0.64 -3.61
N GLU A 266 -7.98 -1.87 -3.82
CA GLU A 266 -8.20 -2.99 -2.90
C GLU A 266 -7.52 -2.74 -1.54
N GLY A 267 -6.28 -2.23 -1.55
CA GLY A 267 -5.58 -1.85 -0.32
C GLY A 267 -6.27 -0.71 0.43
N TRP A 268 -6.82 0.28 -0.27
CA TRP A 268 -7.65 1.32 0.37
C TRP A 268 -8.89 0.72 1.03
N GLN A 269 -9.61 -0.14 0.31
CA GLN A 269 -10.82 -0.78 0.82
C GLN A 269 -10.53 -1.63 2.06
N LYS A 270 -9.38 -2.28 2.10
CA LYS A 270 -8.95 -3.10 3.24
C LYS A 270 -8.54 -2.25 4.44
N GLU A 271 -7.77 -1.19 4.23
CA GLU A 271 -7.08 -0.46 5.32
C GLU A 271 -7.81 0.81 5.79
N MET A 272 -8.71 1.37 4.98
CA MET A 272 -9.31 2.70 5.18
C MET A 272 -10.85 2.75 5.18
N ASN A 273 -11.55 1.68 4.78
CA ASN A 273 -13.03 1.70 4.69
C ASN A 273 -13.75 1.92 6.03
N ASP A 274 -13.16 1.48 7.14
CA ASP A 274 -13.70 1.68 8.49
C ASP A 274 -13.40 3.07 9.05
N LYS A 275 -12.39 3.76 8.50
CA LYS A 275 -11.93 5.09 8.95
C LYS A 275 -12.44 6.24 8.09
N THR A 276 -12.81 5.96 6.85
CA THR A 276 -13.13 6.98 5.85
C THR A 276 -14.54 6.79 5.28
N LYS A 277 -15.15 7.92 4.91
CA LYS A 277 -16.36 7.99 4.10
C LYS A 277 -15.96 8.63 2.78
N VAL A 278 -15.78 7.80 1.75
CA VAL A 278 -15.54 8.26 0.38
C VAL A 278 -16.87 8.76 -0.19
N HIS A 279 -16.95 10.04 -0.53
CA HIS A 279 -18.17 10.66 -1.05
C HIS A 279 -18.28 10.54 -2.58
N PHE A 280 -17.23 10.91 -3.29
CA PHE A 280 -17.15 10.81 -4.74
C PHE A 280 -15.71 10.88 -5.23
N VAL A 281 -15.52 10.57 -6.51
CA VAL A 281 -14.30 10.84 -7.28
C VAL A 281 -14.51 12.11 -8.09
N LEU A 282 -13.77 13.17 -7.77
CA LEU A 282 -13.64 14.33 -8.63
C LEU A 282 -12.70 13.97 -9.77
N TYR A 283 -13.25 13.84 -10.98
CA TYR A 283 -12.48 13.50 -12.18
C TYR A 283 -12.30 14.75 -13.05
N LEU A 284 -11.07 15.28 -13.08
CA LEU A 284 -10.70 16.38 -13.97
C LEU A 284 -10.27 15.81 -15.32
N ALA A 285 -11.17 15.88 -16.31
CA ALA A 285 -10.97 15.36 -17.64
C ALA A 285 -10.37 16.43 -18.56
N ALA A 286 -9.31 16.09 -19.29
CA ALA A 286 -8.76 16.93 -20.35
C ALA A 286 -8.16 16.05 -21.45
N PRO A 287 -8.16 16.52 -22.71
CA PRO A 287 -7.40 15.91 -23.78
C PRO A 287 -5.91 15.74 -23.42
N LEU A 288 -5.31 14.63 -23.85
CA LEU A 288 -3.95 14.27 -23.48
C LEU A 288 -2.91 15.22 -24.07
N ASP A 289 -3.14 15.73 -25.27
CA ASP A 289 -2.31 16.76 -25.92
C ASP A 289 -2.28 18.08 -25.13
N VAL A 290 -3.44 18.54 -24.64
CA VAL A 290 -3.54 19.70 -23.74
C VAL A 290 -2.75 19.44 -22.44
N CYS A 291 -2.89 18.24 -21.89
CA CYS A 291 -2.20 17.80 -20.69
C CYS A 291 -0.67 17.75 -20.86
N VAL A 292 -0.18 17.24 -22.00
CA VAL A 292 1.25 17.21 -22.35
C VAL A 292 1.78 18.63 -22.50
N GLY A 293 1.09 19.49 -23.25
CA GLY A 293 1.49 20.89 -23.42
C GLY A 293 1.61 21.63 -22.08
N ARG A 294 0.67 21.40 -21.15
CA ARG A 294 0.72 21.96 -19.79
C ARG A 294 1.88 21.45 -18.95
N CYS A 295 2.27 20.19 -19.09
CA CYS A 295 3.40 19.64 -18.34
C CYS A 295 4.73 20.17 -18.87
N LEU A 296 4.89 20.24 -20.20
CA LEU A 296 6.12 20.73 -20.85
C LEU A 296 6.30 22.25 -20.69
N GLY A 297 5.21 23.01 -20.57
CA GLY A 297 5.23 24.46 -20.36
C GLY A 297 5.45 24.92 -18.91
N ARG A 298 5.64 24.01 -17.94
CA ARG A 298 5.86 24.39 -16.54
C ARG A 298 7.33 24.79 -16.30
N SER A 299 7.54 26.05 -15.90
CA SER A 299 8.85 26.64 -15.60
C SER A 299 9.55 26.02 -14.39
N GLU A 300 8.79 25.41 -13.46
CA GLU A 300 9.27 24.71 -12.26
C GLU A 300 9.23 23.17 -12.43
N GLY A 301 9.64 22.69 -13.60
CA GLY A 301 9.55 21.26 -13.97
C GLY A 301 10.11 20.34 -12.88
N ARG A 302 9.36 19.29 -12.54
CA ARG A 302 9.91 18.21 -11.72
C ARG A 302 11.00 17.51 -12.52
N VAL A 303 11.94 16.86 -11.84
CA VAL A 303 13.05 16.12 -12.47
C VAL A 303 12.55 15.04 -13.45
N ASP A 304 11.28 14.63 -13.31
CA ASP A 304 10.57 13.66 -14.14
C ASP A 304 9.67 14.26 -15.25
N ASP A 305 9.64 15.58 -15.45
CA ASP A 305 8.83 16.23 -16.50
C ASP A 305 9.58 16.31 -17.85
N ASN A 306 9.97 15.15 -18.40
CA ASN A 306 10.45 15.01 -19.78
C ASN A 306 9.44 14.24 -20.64
N GLU A 307 9.51 14.39 -21.97
CA GLU A 307 8.53 13.85 -22.90
C GLU A 307 8.39 12.32 -22.80
N GLU A 308 9.51 11.60 -22.69
CA GLU A 308 9.50 10.14 -22.54
C GLU A 308 8.78 9.70 -21.25
N THR A 309 9.03 10.38 -20.14
CA THR A 309 8.39 10.09 -18.85
C THR A 309 6.91 10.46 -18.87
N MET A 310 6.54 11.52 -19.59
CA MET A 310 5.14 11.90 -19.77
C MET A 310 4.37 10.82 -20.53
N GLN A 311 4.93 10.30 -21.62
CA GLN A 311 4.33 9.20 -22.39
C GLN A 311 4.10 7.96 -21.50
N LYS A 312 5.09 7.56 -20.70
CA LYS A 312 4.94 6.44 -19.74
C LYS A 312 3.82 6.68 -18.73
N ARG A 313 3.66 7.93 -18.25
CA ARG A 313 2.59 8.32 -17.31
C ARG A 313 1.21 8.29 -17.96
N ILE A 314 1.11 8.64 -19.24
CA ILE A 314 -0.13 8.57 -20.03
C ILE A 314 -0.54 7.11 -20.24
N VAL A 315 0.40 6.24 -20.65
CA VAL A 315 0.16 4.81 -20.81
C VAL A 315 -0.32 4.20 -19.49
N THR A 316 0.41 4.45 -18.40
CA THR A 316 0.03 3.98 -17.05
C THR A 316 -1.36 4.48 -16.64
N TYR A 317 -1.67 5.74 -16.93
CA TYR A 317 -2.97 6.31 -16.63
C TYR A 317 -4.09 5.58 -17.39
N ASN A 318 -3.93 5.36 -18.69
CA ASN A 318 -4.93 4.67 -19.50
C ASN A 318 -5.10 3.20 -19.09
N GLU A 319 -4.00 2.49 -18.85
CA GLU A 319 -4.04 1.05 -18.54
C GLU A 319 -4.46 0.75 -17.11
N GLN A 320 -4.10 1.61 -16.15
CA GLN A 320 -4.27 1.31 -14.72
C GLN A 320 -5.23 2.23 -14.01
N THR A 321 -5.23 3.53 -14.31
CA THR A 321 -6.05 4.52 -13.59
C THR A 321 -7.46 4.65 -14.18
N MET A 322 -7.61 4.60 -15.51
CA MET A 322 -8.95 4.65 -16.11
C MET A 322 -9.88 3.52 -15.64
N PRO A 323 -9.44 2.25 -15.53
CA PRO A 323 -10.28 1.20 -14.96
C PRO A 323 -10.80 1.50 -13.55
N ILE A 324 -10.07 2.29 -12.75
CA ILE A 324 -10.50 2.72 -11.41
C ILE A 324 -11.56 3.81 -11.50
N ILE A 325 -11.40 4.76 -12.44
CA ILE A 325 -12.42 5.76 -12.72
C ILE A 325 -13.69 5.09 -13.23
N ASP A 326 -13.58 4.10 -14.12
CA ASP A 326 -14.69 3.32 -14.65
C ASP A 326 -15.40 2.52 -13.55
N TYR A 327 -14.65 1.91 -12.64
CA TYR A 327 -15.19 1.25 -11.45
C TYR A 327 -16.07 2.21 -10.64
N TYR A 328 -15.57 3.40 -10.28
CA TYR A 328 -16.36 4.38 -9.54
C TYR A 328 -17.50 4.98 -10.37
N ARG A 329 -17.36 5.05 -11.70
CA ARG A 329 -18.43 5.49 -12.61
C ARG A 329 -19.60 4.50 -12.58
N GLY A 330 -19.31 3.20 -12.58
CA GLY A 330 -20.31 2.14 -12.42
C GLY A 330 -21.06 2.20 -11.08
N LEU A 331 -20.43 2.77 -10.04
CA LEU A 331 -21.07 3.03 -8.74
C LEU A 331 -21.84 4.36 -8.68
N GLY A 332 -21.84 5.17 -9.74
CA GLY A 332 -22.46 6.50 -9.76
C GLY A 332 -21.70 7.55 -8.92
N LEU A 333 -20.45 7.27 -8.54
CA LEU A 333 -19.64 8.11 -7.64
C LEU A 333 -18.66 9.03 -8.37
N VAL A 334 -18.66 9.08 -9.71
CA VAL A 334 -17.79 9.98 -10.47
C VAL A 334 -18.49 11.32 -10.71
N ARG A 335 -17.78 12.41 -10.39
CA ARG A 335 -18.14 13.78 -10.73
C ARG A 335 -17.11 14.31 -11.72
N GLN A 336 -17.46 14.27 -13.00
CA GLN A 336 -16.55 14.62 -14.09
C GLN A 336 -16.67 16.12 -14.43
N ILE A 337 -15.54 16.78 -14.55
CA ILE A 337 -15.44 18.20 -14.94
C ILE A 337 -14.38 18.33 -16.03
N SER A 338 -14.68 19.04 -17.11
CA SER A 338 -13.65 19.40 -18.11
C SER A 338 -12.67 20.37 -17.47
N SER A 339 -11.37 20.07 -17.60
CA SER A 339 -10.31 20.95 -17.13
C SER A 339 -9.56 21.65 -18.26
N GLU A 340 -10.13 21.70 -19.46
CA GLU A 340 -9.61 22.49 -20.59
C GLU A 340 -9.67 24.01 -20.35
N PRO A 341 -10.75 24.58 -19.76
CA PRO A 341 -10.85 26.02 -19.51
C PRO A 341 -9.82 26.54 -18.49
N GLY A 342 -9.86 27.86 -18.25
CA GLY A 342 -9.03 28.53 -17.26
C GLY A 342 -9.25 27.99 -15.83
N PRO A 343 -8.24 28.04 -14.94
CA PRO A 343 -8.34 27.46 -13.60
C PRO A 343 -9.52 27.96 -12.76
N ASP A 344 -9.92 29.22 -12.92
CA ASP A 344 -11.05 29.82 -12.20
C ASP A 344 -12.40 29.33 -12.75
N GLU A 345 -12.54 29.21 -14.07
CA GLU A 345 -13.74 28.66 -14.71
C GLU A 345 -13.97 27.20 -14.34
N VAL A 346 -12.89 26.41 -14.33
CA VAL A 346 -12.94 25.02 -13.85
C VAL A 346 -13.39 24.97 -12.39
N PHE A 347 -12.92 25.91 -11.57
CA PHE A 347 -13.25 25.94 -10.15
C PHE A 347 -14.72 26.26 -9.89
N VAL A 348 -15.37 27.10 -10.70
CA VAL A 348 -16.83 27.33 -10.61
C VAL A 348 -17.62 26.02 -10.73
N SER A 349 -17.18 25.13 -11.64
CA SER A 349 -17.79 23.81 -11.79
C SER A 349 -17.50 22.89 -10.59
N VAL A 350 -16.29 22.97 -10.04
CA VAL A 350 -15.87 22.20 -8.85
C VAL A 350 -16.70 22.62 -7.64
N GLU A 351 -16.89 23.93 -7.44
CA GLU A 351 -17.67 24.50 -6.34
C GLU A 351 -19.10 23.95 -6.37
N LYS A 352 -19.75 23.98 -7.54
CA LYS A 352 -21.08 23.40 -7.73
C LYS A 352 -21.16 21.94 -7.30
N VAL A 353 -20.18 21.12 -7.70
CA VAL A 353 -20.12 19.69 -7.32
C VAL A 353 -19.98 19.50 -5.81
N PHE A 354 -19.18 20.31 -5.14
CA PHE A 354 -18.99 20.24 -3.69
C PHE A 354 -20.24 20.69 -2.93
N THR A 355 -20.89 21.76 -3.38
CA THR A 355 -22.17 22.24 -2.81
C THR A 355 -23.29 21.20 -2.98
N GLU A 356 -23.42 20.58 -4.16
CA GLU A 356 -24.38 19.51 -4.40
C GLU A 356 -24.12 18.27 -3.52
N ALA A 357 -22.87 18.03 -3.13
CA ALA A 357 -22.49 16.97 -2.20
C ALA A 357 -22.70 17.35 -0.72
N GLY A 358 -23.19 18.56 -0.43
CA GLY A 358 -23.49 19.04 0.91
C GLY A 358 -22.31 19.68 1.64
N PHE A 359 -21.23 20.02 0.94
CA PHE A 359 -20.13 20.82 1.50
C PHE A 359 -20.37 22.30 1.18
N ASN A 360 -20.38 23.15 2.21
CA ASN A 360 -20.56 24.59 2.05
C ASN A 360 -19.21 25.28 2.00
N SER A 361 -19.11 26.32 1.16
CA SER A 361 -17.96 27.22 1.18
C SER A 361 -17.89 27.96 2.52
N GLN A 362 -16.67 28.24 2.99
CA GLN A 362 -16.39 28.99 4.21
C GLN A 362 -16.54 30.50 4.03
#